data_AF-A0A9W7A446-F1
#
_entry.id   AF-A0A9W7A446-F1
#
_cell.length_a   1.000
_cell.length_b   1.000
_cell.length_c   1.000
_cell.angle_alpha   90.00
_cell.angle_beta   90.00
_cell.angle_gamma   90.00
#
_symmetry.space_group_name_H-M   'P 1'
#
loop_
_entity.id
_entity.type
_entity.pdbx_description
1 polymer ?
#
loop_
_entity_poly.entity_id
_entity_poly.type
_entity_poly.pdbx_seq_one_letter_code
_entity_poly.pdbx_strand_id
1 'polypeptide(L)'
;MDETLSAKFDATLSLLDSIRRIAPNDKVVIVSNFMLALDLFATALTARKLTFKRVDGTTKQSENQFQVDAFNRTNSATSFAFLLSSKAGGAGFNLVGANRLIM
;
A
#
# COMPACT_ATOMS: atom_id res chain seq x y z
N MET A 1 22.67 9.16 -2.42
CA MET A 1 21.79 8.10 -1.89
C MET A 1 21.52 7.20 -3.06
N ASP A 2 21.99 5.96 -2.94
CA ASP A 2 22.51 5.17 -4.05
C ASP A 2 21.43 4.62 -5.01
N GLU A 3 21.94 4.31 -6.20
CA GLU A 3 21.44 3.93 -7.51
C GLU A 3 20.25 2.95 -7.60
N THR A 4 19.52 3.10 -8.70
CA THR A 4 18.44 2.23 -9.23
C THR A 4 17.15 2.15 -8.42
N LEU A 5 16.32 3.22 -8.48
CA LEU A 5 14.88 2.98 -8.49
C LEU A 5 14.61 2.03 -9.67
N SER A 6 14.12 0.83 -9.37
CA SER A 6 13.77 -0.14 -10.41
C SER A 6 12.75 0.50 -11.35
N ALA A 7 12.85 0.25 -12.66
CA ALA A 7 11.83 0.70 -13.62
C ALA A 7 10.40 0.31 -13.19
N LYS A 8 10.26 -0.81 -12.45
CA LYS A 8 8.97 -1.22 -11.85
C LYS A 8 8.50 -0.27 -10.76
N PHE A 9 9.41 0.19 -9.90
CA PHE A 9 9.11 1.13 -8.83
C PHE A 9 8.67 2.48 -9.40
N ASP A 10 9.41 3.03 -10.37
CA ASP A 10 9.05 4.28 -11.04
C ASP A 10 7.73 4.19 -11.81
N ALA A 11 7.53 3.09 -12.54
CA ALA A 11 6.26 2.83 -13.23
C ALA A 11 5.10 2.72 -12.24
N THR A 12 5.30 2.04 -11.10
CA THR A 12 4.28 1.92 -10.06
C THR A 12 3.94 3.28 -9.46
N LEU A 13 4.94 4.11 -9.13
CA LEU A 13 4.69 5.47 -8.62
C LEU A 13 3.93 6.34 -9.63
N SER A 14 4.33 6.30 -10.89
CA SER A 14 3.64 7.02 -11.97
C SER A 14 2.18 6.56 -12.13
N LEU A 15 1.93 5.27 -11.95
CA LEU A 15 0.59 4.70 -11.97
C LEU A 15 -0.23 5.15 -10.76
N LEU A 16 0.34 5.16 -9.56
CA LEU A 16 -0.33 5.65 -8.34
C LEU A 16 -0.72 7.13 -8.46
N ASP A 17 0.19 7.96 -8.97
CA ASP A 17 -0.08 9.38 -9.22
C ASP A 17 -1.21 9.55 -10.27
N SER A 18 -1.22 8.71 -11.31
CA SER A 18 -2.28 8.69 -12.30
C SER A 18 -3.63 8.27 -11.71
N ILE A 19 -3.68 7.18 -10.94
CA ILE A 19 -4.89 6.71 -10.25
C ILE A 19 -5.44 7.81 -9.35
N ARG A 20 -4.58 8.43 -8.53
CA ARG A 20 -5.00 9.49 -7.61
C ARG A 20 -5.65 10.66 -8.33
N ARG A 21 -5.17 11.00 -9.54
CA ARG A 21 -5.70 12.08 -10.37
C ARG A 21 -7.01 11.73 -11.07
N ILE A 22 -7.10 10.55 -11.69
CA ILE A 22 -8.23 10.18 -12.56
C ILE A 22 -9.39 9.54 -11.79
N ALA A 23 -9.09 8.88 -10.67
CA ALA A 23 -10.04 8.14 -9.86
C ALA A 23 -9.76 8.42 -8.38
N PRO A 24 -10.08 9.63 -7.88
CA PRO A 24 -9.65 10.10 -6.57
C PRO A 24 -10.20 9.27 -5.41
N ASN A 25 -11.28 8.50 -5.61
CA ASN A 25 -11.88 7.63 -4.62
C ASN A 25 -11.31 6.20 -4.62
N ASP A 26 -10.49 5.85 -5.61
CA ASP A 26 -9.89 4.52 -5.69
C ASP A 26 -8.86 4.31 -4.59
N LYS A 27 -8.76 3.05 -4.16
CA LYS A 27 -7.82 2.61 -3.13
C LYS A 27 -7.05 1.40 -3.63
N VAL A 28 -5.75 1.41 -3.39
CA VAL A 28 -4.80 0.48 -4.01
C VAL A 28 -4.18 -0.42 -2.96
N VAL A 29 -4.08 -1.72 -3.25
CA VAL A 29 -3.24 -2.65 -2.49
C VAL A 29 -1.95 -2.88 -3.28
N ILE A 30 -0.82 -2.70 -2.62
CA ILE A 30 0.50 -3.02 -3.17
C ILE A 30 1.03 -4.20 -2.37
N VAL A 31 1.28 -5.31 -3.06
CA VAL A 31 1.80 -6.53 -2.44
C VAL A 31 3.26 -6.71 -2.82
N SER A 32 4.11 -7.08 -1.86
CA SER A 32 5.50 -7.41 -2.17
C SER A 32 6.07 -8.50 -1.27
N ASN A 33 6.92 -9.36 -1.85
CA ASN A 33 7.73 -10.31 -1.11
C ASN A 33 8.91 -9.64 -0.38
N PHE A 34 9.28 -8.41 -0.76
CA PHE A 34 10.48 -7.72 -0.29
C PHE A 34 10.10 -6.57 0.65
N MET A 35 10.51 -6.65 1.92
CA MET A 35 10.26 -5.59 2.91
C MET A 35 10.87 -4.26 2.49
N LEU A 36 12.11 -4.30 1.98
CA LEU A 36 12.81 -3.11 1.49
C LEU A 36 12.01 -2.37 0.41
N ALA A 37 11.30 -3.08 -0.46
CA ALA A 37 10.44 -2.45 -1.46
C ALA A 37 9.25 -1.73 -0.81
N LEU A 38 8.62 -2.33 0.21
CA LEU A 38 7.54 -1.69 0.97
C LEU A 38 8.03 -0.47 1.75
N ASP A 39 9.25 -0.50 2.28
CA ASP A 39 9.89 0.64 2.96
C ASP A 39 10.13 1.81 1.98
N LEU A 40 10.60 1.50 0.76
CA LEU A 40 10.76 2.49 -0.31
C LEU A 40 9.41 3.09 -0.71
N PHE A 41 8.37 2.26 -0.88
CA PHE A 41 7.02 2.76 -1.17
C PHE A 41 6.47 3.63 -0.03
N ALA A 42 6.62 3.23 1.22
CA ALA A 42 6.19 4.02 2.38
C ALA A 42 6.85 5.41 2.38
N THR A 43 8.16 5.48 2.10
CA THR A 43 8.91 6.73 2.00
C THR A 43 8.39 7.59 0.84
N ALA A 44 8.22 6.99 -0.34
CA ALA A 44 7.78 7.69 -1.55
C ALA A 44 6.32 8.19 -1.46
N LEU A 45 5.42 7.43 -0.83
CA LEU A 45 4.04 7.81 -0.58
C LEU A 45 3.95 8.96 0.43
N THR A 46 4.75 8.90 1.50
CA THR A 46 4.85 9.98 2.50
C THR A 46 5.31 11.28 1.85
N ALA A 47 6.35 11.24 1.02
CA ALA A 47 6.85 12.40 0.28
C ALA A 47 5.78 13.02 -0.65
N ARG A 48 4.90 12.19 -1.22
CA ARG A 48 3.78 12.60 -2.08
C ARG A 48 2.51 12.97 -1.31
N LYS A 49 2.51 12.89 0.02
CA LYS A 49 1.33 13.08 0.89
C LYS A 49 0.18 12.13 0.53
N LEU A 50 0.51 10.93 0.06
CA LEU A 50 -0.45 9.86 -0.17
C LEU A 50 -0.54 9.01 1.09
N THR A 51 -1.74 8.93 1.67
CA THR A 51 -1.96 8.20 2.91
C THR A 51 -1.95 6.70 2.67
N PHE A 52 -1.41 5.94 3.63
CA PHE A 52 -1.34 4.49 3.50
C PHE A 52 -1.43 3.78 4.84
N LYS A 53 -1.72 2.48 4.74
CA LYS A 53 -1.69 1.50 5.83
C LYS A 53 -0.69 0.41 5.47
N ARG A 54 -0.14 -0.29 6.46
CA ARG A 54 0.86 -1.34 6.22
C ARG A 54 0.62 -2.54 7.14
N VAL A 55 0.79 -3.73 6.58
CA VAL A 55 0.89 -4.99 7.32
C VAL A 55 2.04 -5.81 6.76
N ASP A 56 3.00 -6.16 7.61
CA ASP A 56 4.20 -6.92 7.25
C ASP A 56 4.34 -8.26 7.99
N GLY A 57 3.35 -8.63 8.81
CA GLY A 57 3.28 -9.93 9.49
C GLY A 57 4.17 -10.02 10.75
N THR A 58 4.89 -8.96 11.08
CA THR A 58 5.66 -8.87 12.34
C THR A 58 4.84 -8.26 13.48
N THR A 59 3.76 -7.58 13.15
CA THR A 59 2.79 -6.97 14.06
C THR A 59 1.73 -7.98 14.54
N LYS A 60 1.24 -7.80 15.76
CA LYS A 60 0.19 -8.65 16.37
C LYS A 60 -1.05 -8.69 15.49
N GLN A 61 -1.73 -9.84 15.44
CA GLN A 61 -2.92 -10.03 14.59
C GLN A 61 -4.03 -8.99 14.87
N SER A 62 -4.24 -8.61 16.13
CA SER A 62 -5.22 -7.57 16.49
C SER A 62 -4.90 -6.20 15.89
N GLU A 63 -3.62 -5.83 15.85
CA GLU A 63 -3.16 -4.59 15.23
C GLU A 63 -3.32 -4.66 13.71
N ASN A 64 -2.98 -5.79 13.10
CA ASN A 64 -3.18 -6.00 11.66
C ASN A 64 -4.67 -5.86 11.29
N GLN A 65 -5.57 -6.45 12.09
CA GLN A 65 -7.01 -6.32 11.87
C GLN A 65 -7.47 -4.86 12.01
N PHE A 66 -6.94 -4.11 12.99
CA PHE A 66 -7.24 -2.69 13.11
C PHE A 66 -6.82 -1.90 11.87
N GLN A 67 -5.63 -2.16 11.31
CA GLN A 67 -5.17 -1.51 10.07
C GLN A 67 -6.06 -1.88 8.87
N VAL A 68 -6.48 -3.14 8.76
CA VAL A 68 -7.39 -3.64 7.72
C VAL A 68 -8.76 -2.98 7.82
N ASP A 69 -9.34 -2.93 9.02
CA ASP A 69 -10.64 -2.31 9.26
C ASP A 69 -10.59 -0.80 9.00
N ALA A 70 -9.53 -0.13 9.44
CA ALA A 70 -9.30 1.28 9.16
C ALA A 70 -9.22 1.54 7.66
N PHE A 71 -8.47 0.70 6.91
CA PHE A 71 -8.43 0.80 5.46
C PHE A 71 -9.83 0.59 4.85
N ASN A 72 -10.56 -0.45 5.23
CA ASN A 72 -11.87 -0.77 4.64
C ASN A 72 -12.94 0.30 4.92
N ARG A 73 -12.90 0.96 6.08
CA ARG A 73 -13.96 1.89 6.53
C ARG A 73 -13.67 3.36 6.22
N THR A 74 -12.43 3.70 5.90
CA THR A 74 -12.04 5.09 5.60
C THR A 74 -11.95 5.34 4.10
N ASN A 75 -12.13 6.60 3.71
CA ASN A 75 -12.01 7.02 2.32
C ASN A 75 -10.54 7.08 1.87
N SER A 76 -10.33 7.25 0.56
CA SER A 76 -9.00 7.34 -0.05
C SER A 76 -8.16 8.52 0.44
N ALA A 77 -8.77 9.60 0.97
CA ALA A 77 -8.00 10.70 1.55
C ALA A 77 -7.31 10.28 2.85
N THR A 78 -7.96 9.45 3.66
CA THR A 78 -7.40 8.92 4.92
C THR A 78 -6.54 7.67 4.72
N SER A 79 -6.85 6.84 3.72
CA SER A 79 -6.08 5.63 3.42
C SER A 79 -6.13 5.30 1.93
N PHE A 80 -5.29 5.94 1.14
CA PHE A 80 -5.20 5.70 -0.31
C PHE A 80 -4.61 4.32 -0.64
N ALA A 81 -3.48 3.97 -0.04
CA ALA A 81 -2.77 2.72 -0.32
C ALA A 81 -2.73 1.76 0.87
N PHE A 82 -2.63 0.47 0.59
CA PHE A 82 -2.36 -0.57 1.58
C PHE A 82 -1.11 -1.36 1.16
N LEU A 83 -0.05 -1.28 1.96
CA LEU A 83 1.21 -1.98 1.75
C LEU A 83 1.15 -3.33 2.47
N LEU A 84 1.11 -4.41 1.70
CA LEU A 84 1.01 -5.77 2.23
C LEU A 84 2.26 -6.57 1.89
N SER A 85 2.91 -7.14 2.90
CA SER A 85 3.90 -8.18 2.63
C SER A 85 3.18 -9.47 2.22
N SER A 86 3.62 -10.13 1.16
CA SER A 86 3.07 -11.43 0.78
C SER A 86 3.28 -12.49 1.87
N LYS A 87 4.30 -12.34 2.73
CA LYS A 87 4.50 -13.18 3.91
C LYS A 87 3.36 -13.04 4.92
N ALA A 88 2.78 -11.84 5.01
CA ALA A 88 1.59 -11.57 5.83
C ALA A 88 0.27 -11.89 5.09
N GLY A 89 0.29 -11.91 3.76
CA GLY A 89 -0.90 -12.20 2.92
C GLY A 89 -1.51 -13.58 3.17
N GLY A 90 -0.74 -14.55 3.68
CA GLY A 90 -1.25 -15.86 4.09
C GLY A 90 -2.21 -15.85 5.29
N ALA A 91 -2.38 -14.71 5.98
CA ALA A 91 -3.26 -14.57 7.13
C ALA A 91 -4.75 -14.41 6.77
N GLY A 92 -5.10 -14.27 5.49
CA GLY A 92 -6.51 -14.19 5.04
C GLY A 92 -7.18 -12.83 5.26
N PHE A 93 -6.45 -11.73 5.13
CA PHE A 93 -7.03 -10.39 5.29
C PHE A 93 -8.05 -10.06 4.18
N ASN A 94 -9.25 -9.64 4.59
CA ASN A 94 -10.32 -9.25 3.67
C ASN A 94 -10.27 -7.73 3.39
N LEU A 95 -9.67 -7.33 2.27
CA LEU A 95 -9.45 -5.92 1.89
C LEU A 95 -10.53 -5.41 0.91
N VAL A 96 -11.81 -5.49 1.29
CA VAL A 96 -12.96 -5.09 0.45
C VAL A 96 -12.96 -3.62 0.06
N GLY A 97 -12.27 -2.76 0.80
CA GLY A 97 -12.17 -1.34 0.51
C GLY A 97 -11.17 -0.99 -0.57
N ALA A 98 -10.54 -1.96 -1.24
CA ALA A 98 -9.67 -1.74 -2.39
C ALA A 98 -10.36 -2.14 -3.68
N ASN A 99 -10.02 -1.43 -4.75
CA ASN A 99 -10.48 -1.74 -6.10
C ASN A 99 -9.35 -1.87 -7.11
N ARG A 100 -8.10 -1.79 -6.65
CA ARG A 100 -6.89 -2.00 -7.46
C ARG A 100 -5.86 -2.81 -6.68
N LEU A 101 -5.17 -3.70 -7.40
CA LEU A 101 -4.11 -4.54 -6.88
C LEU A 101 -2.87 -4.41 -7.77
N ILE A 102 -1.72 -4.19 -7.16
CA ILE A 102 -0.41 -4.12 -7.82
C ILE A 102 0.54 -5.09 -7.11
N MET A 103 1.29 -5.90 -7.87
CA MET A 103 2.22 -6.93 -7.39
C MET A 103 3.58 -6.84 -8.07
#